data_AF-A0A6N0LCN4-F1
#
_entry.id   AF-A0A6N0LCN4-F1
#
_cell.length_a   1.000
_cell.length_b   1.000
_cell.length_c   1.000
_cell.angle_alpha   90.00
_cell.angle_beta   90.00
_cell.angle_gamma   90.00
#
_symmetry.space_group_name_H-M   'P 1'
#
loop_
_entity.id
_entity.type
_entity.pdbx_description
1 polymer ?
#
loop_
_entity_poly.entity_id
_entity_poly.type
_entity_poly.pdbx_seq_one_letter_code
_entity_poly.pdbx_strand_id
1 'polypeptide(L)'
;MILKSTDQIFEALLNGQLVYWCEYGSDDWSPLNDQAQVNFADLYTGFLQFKADELPVIPMPIKFSSTHRYFSEYIKTFEGLEIYRVGKTRASYFALRVKSSGTIADYLCNTIIYCIQPDGSLKKMDKSVTPQWILDGLENARVAMRKNRRHQVLESTGFFASEDYKSFKRKNRSAGVR
;
A
#
# COMPACT_ATOMS: atom_id res chain seq x y z
N MET A 1 18.63 9.11 -6.30
CA MET A 1 19.67 8.45 -7.11
C MET A 1 19.56 8.86 -8.58
N ILE A 2 20.62 9.38 -9.20
CA ILE A 2 20.63 9.64 -10.66
C ILE A 2 20.66 8.31 -11.42
N LEU A 3 19.80 8.19 -12.44
CA LEU A 3 19.64 7.00 -13.27
C LEU A 3 20.44 7.21 -14.56
N LYS A 4 21.37 6.30 -14.83
CA LYS A 4 22.37 6.43 -15.92
C LYS A 4 21.97 5.68 -17.19
N SER A 5 20.97 4.83 -17.13
CA SER A 5 20.49 4.07 -18.28
C SER A 5 18.97 3.93 -18.24
N THR A 6 18.39 3.68 -19.41
CA THR A 6 16.96 3.44 -19.56
C THR A 6 16.50 2.22 -18.76
N ASP A 7 17.34 1.18 -18.65
CA ASP A 7 17.05 0.02 -17.81
C ASP A 7 16.88 0.40 -16.34
N GLN A 8 17.73 1.29 -15.81
CA GLN A 8 17.61 1.78 -14.43
C GLN A 8 16.32 2.58 -14.20
N ILE A 9 15.84 3.30 -15.22
CA ILE A 9 14.56 4.01 -15.20
C ILE A 9 13.41 3.00 -15.08
N PHE A 10 13.39 1.99 -15.95
CA PHE A 10 12.34 0.98 -15.91
C PHE A 10 12.39 0.13 -14.64
N GLU A 11 13.57 -0.24 -14.17
CA GLU A 11 13.72 -0.94 -12.89
C GLU A 11 13.18 -0.12 -11.72
N ALA A 12 13.48 1.19 -11.67
CA ALA A 12 12.97 2.06 -10.62
C ALA A 12 11.44 2.17 -10.66
N LEU A 13 10.86 2.38 -11.84
CA LEU A 13 9.40 2.41 -12.04
C LEU A 13 8.75 1.07 -11.66
N LEU A 14 9.35 -0.04 -12.08
CA LEU A 14 8.87 -1.38 -11.73
C LEU A 14 8.92 -1.60 -10.22
N ASN A 15 9.98 -1.13 -9.55
CA ASN A 15 10.12 -1.17 -8.09
C ASN A 15 9.19 -0.20 -7.36
N GLY A 16 8.45 0.63 -8.11
CA GLY A 16 7.48 1.58 -7.56
C GLY A 16 8.12 2.80 -6.93
N GLN A 17 9.38 3.11 -7.29
CA GLN A 17 10.05 4.34 -6.90
C GLN A 17 9.41 5.53 -7.62
N LEU A 18 9.45 6.71 -7.01
CA LEU A 18 9.09 7.94 -7.67
C LEU A 18 10.25 8.34 -8.57
N VAL A 19 10.00 8.39 -9.87
CA VAL A 19 10.98 8.81 -10.87
C VAL A 19 10.68 10.24 -11.28
N TYR A 20 11.73 11.02 -11.45
CA TYR A 20 11.70 12.41 -11.87
C TYR A 20 12.59 12.59 -13.08
N TRP A 21 12.30 13.62 -13.87
CA TRP A 21 13.04 13.99 -15.05
C TRP A 21 13.30 15.51 -15.07
N CYS A 22 14.37 15.92 -15.74
CA CYS A 22 14.66 17.31 -16.09
C CYS A 22 15.50 17.36 -17.37
N GLU A 23 15.66 18.56 -17.95
CA GLU A 23 16.64 18.77 -19.02
C GLU A 23 18.06 18.67 -18.48
N TYR A 24 18.99 18.20 -19.32
CA TYR A 24 20.39 18.07 -18.95
C TYR A 24 20.98 19.41 -18.51
N GLY A 25 21.48 19.45 -17.27
CA GLY A 25 22.06 20.66 -16.68
C GLY A 25 21.06 21.55 -15.94
N SER A 26 19.79 21.17 -15.88
CA SER A 26 18.77 21.81 -15.05
C SER A 26 18.61 21.10 -13.70
N ASP A 27 18.30 21.87 -12.66
CA ASP A 27 17.92 21.37 -11.33
C ASP A 27 16.40 21.35 -11.11
N ASP A 28 15.61 21.69 -12.13
CA ASP A 28 14.14 21.74 -12.06
C ASP A 28 13.52 20.36 -12.36
N TRP A 29 13.44 19.53 -11.32
CA TRP A 29 12.94 18.16 -11.43
C TRP A 29 11.41 18.10 -11.47
N SER A 30 10.88 17.45 -12.50
CA SER A 30 9.45 17.16 -12.67
C SER A 30 9.15 15.68 -12.49
N PRO A 31 8.00 15.29 -11.90
CA PRO A 31 7.65 13.89 -11.73
C PRO A 31 7.39 13.21 -13.09
N LEU A 32 7.92 12.01 -13.26
CA LEU A 32 7.61 11.14 -14.40
C LEU A 32 6.32 10.36 -14.08
N ASN A 33 5.19 10.90 -14.53
CA ASN A 33 3.85 10.35 -14.33
C ASN A 33 3.03 10.41 -15.62
N ASP A 34 1.76 10.00 -15.56
CA ASP A 34 0.86 9.95 -16.73
C ASP A 34 0.60 11.33 -17.38
N GLN A 35 0.96 12.44 -16.71
CA GLN A 35 0.83 13.81 -17.22
C GLN A 35 2.15 14.37 -17.74
N ALA A 36 3.27 13.63 -17.59
CA ALA A 36 4.56 14.08 -18.07
C ALA A 36 4.57 14.17 -19.60
N GLN A 37 5.09 15.29 -20.13
CA GLN A 37 5.27 15.50 -21.56
C GLN A 37 6.58 14.85 -22.05
N VAL A 38 6.85 13.63 -21.60
CA VAL A 38 8.04 12.85 -21.95
C VAL A 38 7.60 11.66 -22.78
N ASN A 39 8.07 11.57 -24.01
CA ASN A 39 7.83 10.43 -24.87
C ASN A 39 8.86 9.33 -24.63
N PHE A 40 8.52 8.11 -25.03
CA PHE A 40 9.43 6.97 -24.94
C PHE A 40 10.77 7.20 -25.65
N ALA A 41 10.77 7.92 -26.78
CA ALA A 41 11.98 8.27 -27.50
C ALA A 41 12.93 9.14 -26.67
N ASP A 42 12.39 10.05 -25.85
CA ASP A 42 13.17 11.00 -25.05
C ASP A 42 14.07 10.31 -24.03
N LEU A 43 13.69 9.11 -23.58
CA LEU A 43 14.48 8.25 -22.68
C LEU A 43 15.84 7.83 -23.29
N TYR A 44 16.01 7.97 -24.60
CA TYR A 44 17.22 7.57 -25.34
C TYR A 44 17.95 8.74 -25.98
N THR A 45 17.40 9.97 -25.92
CA THR A 45 17.95 11.12 -26.64
C THR A 45 19.21 11.71 -26.00
N GLY A 46 19.38 11.51 -24.69
CA GLY A 46 20.48 12.11 -23.91
C GLY A 46 20.27 13.57 -23.51
N PHE A 47 19.17 14.22 -23.92
CA PHE A 47 18.84 15.59 -23.51
C PHE A 47 18.14 15.66 -22.15
N LEU A 48 17.62 14.53 -21.66
CA LEU A 48 16.96 14.44 -20.37
C LEU A 48 17.84 13.70 -19.36
N GLN A 49 17.78 14.14 -18.11
CA GLN A 49 18.30 13.42 -16.95
C GLN A 49 17.15 12.86 -16.14
N PHE A 50 17.38 11.71 -15.51
CA PHE A 50 16.40 11.03 -14.68
C PHE A 50 16.98 10.73 -13.31
N LYS A 51 16.13 10.83 -12.29
CA LYS A 51 16.46 10.38 -10.94
C LYS A 51 15.31 9.61 -10.33
N ALA A 52 15.62 8.65 -9.47
CA ALA A 52 14.63 8.00 -8.62
C ALA A 52 14.85 8.38 -7.16
N ASP A 53 13.76 8.59 -6.45
CA ASP A 53 13.79 8.60 -5.00
C ASP A 53 13.99 7.19 -4.46
N GLU A 54 14.75 7.08 -3.38
CA GLU A 54 14.92 5.82 -2.68
C GLU A 54 13.60 5.40 -2.03
N LEU A 55 13.38 4.08 -1.93
CA LEU A 55 12.26 3.59 -1.16
C LEU A 55 12.47 3.92 0.32
N PRO A 56 11.39 4.28 1.04
CA PRO A 56 11.53 4.67 2.43
C PRO A 56 11.92 3.47 3.30
N VAL A 57 12.79 3.71 4.28
CA VAL A 57 13.23 2.70 5.24
C VAL A 57 12.30 2.72 6.45
N ILE A 58 11.66 1.60 6.75
CA ILE A 58 10.72 1.51 7.87
C ILE A 58 11.49 1.47 9.20
N PRO A 59 11.19 2.37 10.15
CA PRO A 59 11.84 2.33 11.46
C PRO A 59 11.51 1.03 12.22
N MET A 60 12.55 0.34 12.67
CA MET A 60 12.47 -0.92 13.41
C MET A 60 12.77 -0.72 14.91
N PRO A 61 12.14 -1.50 15.83
CA PRO A 61 11.08 -2.47 15.56
C PRO A 61 9.73 -1.80 15.29
N ILE A 62 8.90 -2.43 14.45
CA ILE A 62 7.53 -1.97 14.22
C ILE A 62 6.72 -2.22 15.50
N LYS A 63 6.32 -1.14 16.17
CA LYS A 63 5.42 -1.19 17.33
C LYS A 63 4.00 -1.50 16.88
N PHE A 64 3.36 -2.47 17.54
CA PHE A 64 1.94 -2.80 17.38
C PHE A 64 1.35 -3.15 18.75
N SER A 65 0.06 -2.86 18.95
CA SER A 65 -0.63 -2.99 20.25
C SER A 65 -1.30 -4.35 20.46
N SER A 66 -1.36 -5.19 19.44
CA SER A 66 -2.12 -6.44 19.42
C SER A 66 -1.36 -7.61 20.06
N THR A 67 -1.98 -8.23 21.07
CA THR A 67 -1.49 -9.47 21.73
C THR A 67 -1.99 -10.74 21.03
N HIS A 68 -2.69 -10.62 19.89
CA HIS A 68 -3.35 -11.74 19.24
C HIS A 68 -2.36 -12.72 18.59
N ARG A 69 -2.76 -14.01 18.63
CA ARG A 69 -1.97 -15.16 18.16
C ARG A 69 -1.99 -15.34 16.64
N TYR A 70 -2.99 -14.78 15.97
CA TYR A 70 -3.12 -14.76 14.51
C TYR A 70 -2.73 -13.40 13.98
N PHE A 71 -1.93 -13.39 12.91
CA PHE A 71 -1.30 -12.18 12.42
C PHE A 71 -1.88 -11.90 11.03
N SER A 72 -2.97 -11.14 10.95
CA SER A 72 -3.48 -10.57 9.69
C SER A 72 -4.08 -9.22 10.02
N GLU A 73 -3.22 -8.24 10.23
CA GLU A 73 -3.61 -6.96 10.84
C GLU A 73 -2.91 -5.78 10.13
N TYR A 74 -3.66 -4.69 9.98
CA TYR A 74 -3.11 -3.39 9.61
C TYR A 74 -2.50 -2.73 10.85
N ILE A 75 -1.28 -2.20 10.71
CA ILE A 75 -0.58 -1.53 11.80
C ILE A 75 -0.71 -0.02 11.69
N LYS A 76 -0.21 0.57 10.59
CA LYS A 76 -0.13 2.02 10.42
C LYS A 76 0.12 2.39 8.96
N THR A 77 -0.02 3.67 8.65
CA THR A 77 0.48 4.27 7.41
C THR A 77 1.81 4.97 7.69
N PHE A 78 2.77 4.84 6.79
CA PHE A 78 4.08 5.49 6.85
C PHE A 78 4.49 5.91 5.44
N GLU A 79 4.68 7.21 5.21
CA GLU A 79 5.14 7.75 3.92
C GLU A 79 4.36 7.21 2.70
N GLY A 80 3.03 7.21 2.81
CA GLY A 80 2.13 6.71 1.77
C GLY A 80 2.06 5.18 1.63
N LEU A 81 2.79 4.43 2.47
CA LEU A 81 2.74 2.98 2.55
C LEU A 81 1.81 2.54 3.68
N GLU A 82 0.94 1.58 3.40
CA GLU A 82 0.17 0.90 4.43
C GLU A 82 0.98 -0.30 4.94
N ILE A 83 1.22 -0.37 6.25
CA ILE A 83 2.01 -1.42 6.89
C ILE A 83 1.08 -2.45 7.50
N TYR A 84 1.35 -3.71 7.19
CA TYR A 84 0.61 -4.87 7.63
C TYR A 84 1.51 -5.89 8.30
N ARG A 85 0.89 -6.72 9.13
CA ARG A 85 1.49 -7.87 9.77
C ARG A 85 0.71 -9.11 9.37
N VAL A 86 1.37 -10.05 8.69
CA VAL A 86 0.75 -11.29 8.21
C VAL A 86 1.55 -12.53 8.63
N GLY A 87 0.88 -13.59 9.10
CA GLY A 87 1.54 -14.78 9.62
C GLY A 87 0.60 -15.79 10.29
N LYS A 88 1.01 -17.06 10.27
CA LYS A 88 0.29 -18.17 10.94
C LYS A 88 0.89 -18.53 12.29
N THR A 89 2.22 -18.62 12.37
CA THR A 89 2.98 -19.01 13.57
C THR A 89 3.97 -17.92 13.99
N ARG A 90 4.62 -17.29 13.02
CA ARG A 90 5.41 -16.06 13.15
C ARG A 90 4.86 -15.01 12.22
N ALA A 91 4.95 -13.77 12.65
CA ALA A 91 4.52 -12.65 11.85
C ALA A 91 5.65 -12.13 10.96
N SER A 92 5.30 -11.87 9.71
CA SER A 92 6.11 -11.09 8.77
C SER A 92 5.44 -9.74 8.55
N TYR A 93 6.24 -8.74 8.19
CA TYR A 93 5.75 -7.39 7.96
C TYR A 93 5.80 -7.05 6.47
N PHE A 94 4.74 -6.39 6.01
CA PHE A 94 4.57 -6.04 4.61
C PHE A 94 4.17 -4.57 4.48
N ALA A 95 4.71 -3.89 3.48
CA ALA A 95 4.30 -2.54 3.11
C ALA A 95 3.57 -2.61 1.76
N LEU A 96 2.42 -1.95 1.68
CA LEU A 96 1.59 -1.90 0.48
C LEU A 96 1.53 -0.46 -0.04
N ARG A 97 1.80 -0.29 -1.34
CA ARG A 97 1.63 0.97 -2.08
C ARG A 97 0.53 0.81 -3.12
N VAL A 98 -0.48 1.67 -3.09
CA VAL A 98 -1.55 1.66 -4.09
C VAL A 98 -1.09 2.46 -5.31
N LYS A 99 -1.10 1.85 -6.51
CA LYS A 99 -0.62 2.51 -7.74
C LYS A 99 -1.60 3.56 -8.28
N SER A 100 -2.90 3.35 -8.12
CA SER A 100 -3.94 4.29 -8.55
C SER A 100 -5.26 4.06 -7.79
N SER A 101 -6.10 5.10 -7.71
CA SER A 101 -7.41 5.07 -7.02
C SER A 101 -8.52 4.39 -7.83
N GLY A 102 -8.19 3.58 -8.84
CA GLY A 102 -9.16 2.92 -9.71
C GLY A 102 -9.96 1.84 -8.97
N THR A 103 -11.27 1.82 -9.21
CA THR A 103 -12.19 0.73 -8.83
C THR A 103 -11.93 -0.51 -9.69
N ILE A 104 -10.83 -1.22 -9.43
CA ILE A 104 -10.61 -2.55 -10.01
C ILE A 104 -11.06 -3.62 -9.00
N ALA A 105 -11.79 -4.61 -9.51
CA ALA A 105 -12.36 -5.71 -8.74
C ALA A 105 -11.31 -6.52 -7.96
N ASP A 106 -10.11 -6.70 -8.54
CA ASP A 106 -8.97 -7.33 -7.85
C ASP A 106 -8.04 -6.27 -7.25
N TYR A 107 -8.31 -5.97 -5.99
CA TYR A 107 -7.62 -4.91 -5.26
C TYR A 107 -6.09 -5.13 -5.13
N LEU A 108 -5.64 -6.39 -5.00
CA LEU A 108 -4.21 -6.68 -4.96
C LEU A 108 -3.53 -6.44 -6.32
N CYS A 109 -4.24 -6.51 -7.46
CA CYS A 109 -3.64 -6.28 -8.78
C CYS A 109 -3.03 -4.87 -8.89
N ASN A 110 -3.70 -3.86 -8.34
CA ASN A 110 -3.26 -2.45 -8.35
C ASN A 110 -2.32 -2.05 -7.20
N THR A 111 -1.90 -3.01 -6.38
CA THR A 111 -1.08 -2.73 -5.20
C THR A 111 0.33 -3.28 -5.39
N ILE A 112 1.37 -2.48 -5.17
CA ILE A 112 2.73 -3.02 -5.01
C ILE A 112 2.87 -3.51 -3.58
N ILE A 113 3.37 -4.73 -3.44
CA ILE A 113 3.60 -5.37 -2.14
C ILE A 113 5.10 -5.46 -1.92
N TYR A 114 5.55 -5.01 -0.77
CA TYR A 114 6.92 -5.12 -0.31
C TYR A 114 6.97 -5.97 0.95
N CYS A 115 7.94 -6.87 1.03
CA CYS A 115 8.34 -7.52 2.28
C CYS A 115 9.31 -6.59 3.01
N ILE A 116 9.00 -6.24 4.26
CA ILE A 116 9.87 -5.42 5.10
C ILE A 116 10.94 -6.31 5.70
N GLN A 117 12.20 -6.02 5.39
CA GLN A 117 13.36 -6.74 5.89
C GLN A 117 13.69 -6.35 7.35
N PRO A 118 14.54 -7.12 8.06
CA PRO A 118 14.89 -6.82 9.46
C PRO A 118 15.55 -5.46 9.68
N ASP A 119 16.22 -4.91 8.68
CA ASP A 119 16.84 -3.59 8.68
C ASP A 119 15.85 -2.46 8.32
N GLY A 120 14.59 -2.80 8.04
CA GLY A 120 13.54 -1.85 7.62
C GLY A 120 13.49 -1.61 6.12
N SER A 121 14.41 -2.17 5.33
CA SER A 121 14.44 -2.00 3.88
C SER A 121 13.26 -2.73 3.21
N LEU A 122 12.84 -2.22 2.05
CA LEU A 122 11.69 -2.73 1.31
C LEU A 122 12.15 -3.61 0.14
N LYS A 123 11.78 -4.89 0.19
CA LYS A 123 11.98 -5.81 -0.94
C LYS A 123 10.66 -6.04 -1.64
N LYS A 124 10.55 -5.58 -2.90
CA LYS A 124 9.35 -5.82 -3.71
C LYS A 124 9.12 -7.32 -3.87
N MET A 125 7.86 -7.74 -3.70
CA MET A 125 7.45 -9.12 -3.86
C MET A 125 6.93 -9.39 -5.27
N ASP A 126 7.26 -10.57 -5.78
CA ASP A 126 6.60 -11.13 -6.95
C ASP A 126 5.34 -11.88 -6.51
N LYS A 127 4.17 -11.35 -6.89
CA LYS A 127 2.88 -11.91 -6.52
C LYS A 127 2.66 -13.30 -7.11
N SER A 128 3.23 -13.60 -8.28
CA SER A 128 3.04 -14.88 -8.97
C SER A 128 3.70 -16.04 -8.21
N VAL A 129 4.78 -15.75 -7.48
CA VAL A 129 5.54 -16.74 -6.69
C VAL A 129 5.16 -16.69 -5.21
N THR A 130 4.48 -15.62 -4.77
CA THR A 130 4.10 -15.45 -3.37
C THR A 130 3.03 -16.47 -2.95
N PRO A 131 3.21 -17.16 -1.82
CA PRO A 131 2.18 -18.06 -1.30
C PRO A 131 0.81 -17.39 -1.13
N GLN A 132 -0.24 -18.02 -1.67
CA GLN A 132 -1.60 -17.47 -1.68
C GLN A 132 -2.09 -17.05 -0.29
N TRP A 133 -1.76 -17.81 0.75
CA TRP A 133 -2.19 -17.48 2.12
C TRP A 133 -1.67 -16.13 2.63
N ILE A 134 -0.52 -15.65 2.12
CA ILE A 134 -0.01 -14.31 2.45
C ILE A 134 -0.87 -13.26 1.78
N LEU A 135 -1.18 -13.46 0.49
CA LEU A 135 -2.03 -12.56 -0.29
C LEU A 135 -3.42 -12.47 0.33
N ASP A 136 -4.04 -13.61 0.65
CA ASP A 136 -5.33 -13.67 1.35
C ASP A 136 -5.26 -12.99 2.73
N GLY A 137 -4.16 -13.19 3.46
CA GLY A 137 -3.94 -12.56 4.76
C GLY A 137 -3.88 -11.03 4.67
N LEU A 138 -3.17 -10.50 3.68
CA LEU A 138 -3.06 -9.07 3.41
C LEU A 138 -4.41 -8.47 2.99
N GLU A 139 -5.12 -9.16 2.11
CA GLU A 139 -6.44 -8.74 1.66
C GLU A 139 -7.44 -8.69 2.84
N ASN A 140 -7.50 -9.76 3.63
CA ASN A 140 -8.35 -9.82 4.82
C ASN A 140 -8.01 -8.71 5.83
N ALA A 141 -6.71 -8.49 6.10
CA ALA A 141 -6.27 -7.45 7.00
C ALA A 141 -6.71 -6.05 6.53
N ARG A 142 -6.61 -5.79 5.23
CA ARG A 142 -7.03 -4.50 4.65
C ARG A 142 -8.55 -4.33 4.63
N VAL A 143 -9.30 -5.39 4.28
CA VAL A 143 -10.78 -5.37 4.35
C VAL A 143 -11.22 -5.08 5.78
N ALA A 144 -10.61 -5.73 6.77
CA ALA A 144 -10.87 -5.47 8.18
C ALA A 144 -10.56 -4.01 8.55
N MET A 145 -9.42 -3.46 8.13
CA MET A 145 -9.06 -2.05 8.35
C MET A 145 -10.09 -1.09 7.75
N ARG A 146 -10.51 -1.29 6.49
CA ARG A 146 -11.52 -0.44 5.84
C ARG A 146 -12.88 -0.52 6.54
N LYS A 147 -13.32 -1.72 6.93
CA LYS A 147 -14.54 -1.91 7.72
C LYS A 147 -14.44 -1.20 9.06
N ASN A 148 -13.31 -1.32 9.76
CA ASN A 148 -13.08 -0.63 11.03
C ASN A 148 -13.15 0.90 10.87
N ARG A 149 -12.49 1.46 9.85
CA ARG A 149 -12.57 2.90 9.56
C ARG A 149 -14.00 3.35 9.28
N ARG A 150 -14.77 2.56 8.51
CA ARG A 150 -16.21 2.84 8.29
C ARG A 150 -17.01 2.79 9.59
N HIS A 151 -16.78 1.79 10.44
CA HIS A 151 -17.45 1.68 11.74
C HIS A 151 -17.14 2.87 12.65
N GLN A 152 -15.88 3.31 12.73
CA GLN A 152 -15.50 4.50 13.50
C GLN A 152 -16.22 5.75 13.00
N VAL A 153 -16.36 5.91 11.67
CA VAL A 153 -17.14 7.03 11.11
C VAL A 153 -18.60 6.93 11.56
N LEU A 154 -19.25 5.78 11.38
CA LEU A 154 -20.64 5.56 11.79
C LEU A 154 -20.85 5.79 13.31
N GLU A 155 -19.89 5.38 14.12
CA GLU A 155 -19.91 5.61 15.56
C GLU A 155 -19.81 7.10 15.89
N SER A 156 -18.86 7.81 15.28
CA SER A 156 -18.68 9.26 15.49
C SER A 156 -19.86 10.10 14.99
N THR A 157 -20.57 9.65 13.95
CA THR A 157 -21.79 10.31 13.46
C THR A 157 -23.03 9.95 14.30
N GLY A 158 -22.89 9.16 15.37
CA GLY A 158 -24.01 8.73 16.20
C GLY A 158 -24.97 7.77 15.49
N PHE A 159 -24.58 7.19 14.35
CA PHE A 159 -25.46 6.32 13.54
C PHE A 159 -25.99 5.15 14.37
N PHE A 160 -25.13 4.53 15.18
CA PHE A 160 -25.52 3.42 16.05
C PHE A 160 -26.41 3.83 17.23
N ALA A 161 -26.49 5.13 17.55
CA ALA A 161 -27.39 5.68 18.56
C ALA A 161 -28.74 6.16 17.97
N SER A 162 -28.85 6.26 16.63
CA SER A 162 -30.07 6.72 15.95
C SER A 162 -31.27 5.80 16.17
N GLU A 163 -32.48 6.37 16.20
CA GLU A 163 -33.73 5.59 16.33
C GLU A 163 -33.97 4.66 15.14
N ASP A 164 -33.54 5.07 13.94
CA ASP A 164 -33.60 4.24 12.74
C ASP A 164 -32.74 2.97 12.89
N TYR A 165 -31.52 3.10 13.38
CA TYR A 165 -30.65 1.96 13.64
C TYR A 165 -31.21 1.05 14.75
N LYS A 166 -31.76 1.62 15.84
CA LYS A 166 -32.42 0.84 16.90
C LYS A 166 -33.61 0.06 16.34
N SER A 167 -34.42 0.68 15.48
CA SER A 167 -35.57 0.07 14.83
C SER A 167 -35.17 -1.04 13.87
N PHE A 168 -34.14 -0.80 13.03
CA PHE A 168 -33.54 -1.81 12.17
C PHE A 168 -33.02 -3.01 12.97
N LYS A 169 -32.28 -2.77 14.07
CA LYS A 169 -31.74 -3.82 14.94
C LYS A 169 -32.83 -4.65 15.61
N ARG A 170 -33.95 -4.04 16.02
CA ARG A 170 -35.11 -4.77 16.56
C ARG A 170 -35.77 -5.66 15.52
N LYS A 171 -35.94 -5.16 14.28
CA LYS A 171 -36.57 -5.92 13.17
C LYS A 171 -35.71 -7.09 12.68
N ASN A 172 -34.38 -6.96 12.74
CA ASN A 172 -33.43 -7.98 12.26
C ASN A 172 -32.82 -8.83 13.38
N ARG A 173 -33.39 -8.79 14.58
CA ARG A 173 -32.93 -9.64 15.68
C ARG A 173 -33.30 -11.09 15.35
N SER A 174 -32.31 -11.97 15.25
CA SER A 174 -32.56 -13.40 15.06
C SER A 174 -33.37 -13.94 16.24
N ALA A 175 -34.51 -14.55 15.96
CA ALA A 175 -35.36 -15.17 16.97
C ALA A 175 -34.60 -16.35 17.60
N GLY A 176 -34.02 -16.15 18.78
CA GLY A 176 -33.46 -17.29 19.54
C GLY A 176 -32.25 -17.04 20.44
N VAL A 177 -31.63 -15.86 20.47
CA VAL A 177 -30.55 -15.61 21.44
C VAL A 177 -31.15 -14.99 22.71
N ARG A 178 -31.50 -15.86 23.67
CA ARG A 178 -31.76 -15.50 25.08
C ARG A 178 -30.44 -15.36 25.81
#